data_AF-A0A2P7BJ65-F1
#
_entry.id   AF-A0A2P7BJ65-F1
#
_cell.length_a   1.000
_cell.length_b   1.000
_cell.length_c   1.000
_cell.angle_alpha   90.00
_cell.angle_beta   90.00
_cell.angle_gamma   90.00
#
_symmetry.space_group_name_H-M   'P 1'
#
loop_
_entity.id
_entity.type
_entity.pdbx_description
1 polymer ?
#
loop_
_entity_poly.entity_id
_entity_poly.type
_entity_poly.pdbx_seq_one_letter_code
_entity_poly.pdbx_strand_id
1 'polypeptide(L)'
;MILTASIEQSAADETPTRIELCGKLQIQAQHAITEHAEAKRAAKAKALQRQAARFCASNKQAQGIRAYAQSLKLLGVQPVTD
;
A
#
# COMPACT_ATOMS: atom_id res chain seq x y z
N MET A 1 -1.18 35.55 17.86
CA MET A 1 -2.12 34.71 17.08
C MET A 1 -2.21 35.39 15.71
N ILE A 2 -1.88 34.81 14.56
CA ILE A 2 -2.05 33.44 14.07
C ILE A 2 -0.84 33.08 13.19
N LEU A 3 -0.32 31.85 13.32
CA LEU A 3 0.61 31.24 12.38
C LEU A 3 -0.15 30.91 11.09
N THR A 4 0.17 31.57 9.99
CA THR A 4 -0.12 31.05 8.66
C THR A 4 1.18 30.53 8.09
N ALA A 5 1.49 29.28 8.44
CA ALA A 5 2.41 28.48 7.63
C ALA A 5 1.72 28.27 6.29
N SER A 6 2.28 28.85 5.24
CA SER A 6 1.89 28.64 3.85
C SER A 6 1.85 27.15 3.57
N ILE A 7 0.64 26.59 3.53
CA ILE A 7 0.41 25.31 2.89
C ILE A 7 0.50 25.65 1.40
N GLU A 8 1.70 25.48 0.82
CA GLU A 8 1.84 25.36 -0.62
C GLU A 8 1.06 24.11 -1.05
N GLN A 9 -0.23 24.29 -1.30
CA GLN A 9 -1.02 23.44 -2.18
C GLN A 9 -0.47 23.64 -3.58
N SER A 10 0.63 22.95 -3.90
CA SER A 10 0.97 22.67 -5.27
C SER A 10 -0.01 21.61 -5.76
N ALA A 11 -1.10 22.08 -6.34
CA ALA A 11 -1.88 21.31 -7.30
C ALA A 11 -1.00 21.09 -8.54
N ALA A 12 -0.16 20.07 -8.46
CA ALA A 12 0.54 19.51 -9.60
C ALA A 12 0.01 18.08 -9.81
N ASP A 13 0.15 17.60 -11.03
CA ASP A 13 -0.05 16.24 -11.49
C ASP A 13 0.87 15.26 -10.71
N GLU A 14 0.62 15.10 -9.41
CA GLU A 14 1.53 14.42 -8.50
C GLU A 14 1.20 12.93 -8.50
N THR A 15 1.99 12.17 -9.28
CA THR A 15 2.16 10.74 -9.02
C THR A 15 2.19 10.49 -7.52
N PRO A 16 1.33 9.60 -6.98
CA PRO A 16 1.15 9.46 -5.55
C PRO A 16 2.49 9.23 -4.88
N THR A 17 2.73 9.95 -3.80
CA THR A 17 3.94 9.75 -3.00
C THR A 17 3.98 8.29 -2.56
N ARG A 18 5.19 7.73 -2.39
CA ARG A 18 5.33 6.31 -2.04
C ARG A 18 4.60 5.94 -0.74
N ILE A 19 4.38 6.90 0.15
CA ILE A 19 3.62 6.74 1.39
C ILE A 19 2.12 6.60 1.10
N GLU A 20 1.57 7.44 0.23
CA GLU A 20 0.17 7.35 -0.20
C GLU A 20 -0.10 6.06 -0.95
N LEU A 21 0.82 5.66 -1.85
CA LEU A 21 0.72 4.39 -2.57
C LEU A 21 0.77 3.19 -1.61
N CYS A 22 1.63 3.23 -0.59
CA CYS A 22 1.64 2.23 0.49
C CYS A 22 0.28 2.15 1.20
N GLY A 23 -0.36 3.27 1.50
CA GLY A 23 -1.68 3.32 2.13
C GLY A 23 -2.78 2.72 1.24
N LYS A 24 -2.81 3.12 -0.05
CA LYS A 24 -3.76 2.58 -1.04
C LYS A 24 -3.62 1.05 -1.18
N LEU A 25 -2.38 0.58 -1.33
CA LEU A 25 -2.07 -0.86 -1.45
C LEU A 25 -2.38 -1.65 -0.18
N GLN A 26 -2.19 -1.05 1.00
CA GLN A 26 -2.54 -1.68 2.28
C GLN A 26 -4.04 -1.97 2.38
N ILE A 27 -4.87 -0.98 2.04
CA ILE A 27 -6.33 -1.12 2.04
C ILE A 27 -6.75 -2.18 1.03
N GLN A 28 -6.22 -2.11 -0.19
CA GLN A 28 -6.53 -3.08 -1.25
C GLN A 28 -6.13 -4.50 -0.84
N ALA A 29 -4.92 -4.69 -0.30
CA ALA A 29 -4.44 -5.99 0.14
C ALA A 29 -5.30 -6.53 1.29
N GLN A 30 -5.71 -5.68 2.24
CA GLN A 30 -6.58 -6.10 3.32
C GLN A 30 -7.95 -6.57 2.81
N HIS A 31 -8.54 -5.84 1.87
CA HIS A 31 -9.82 -6.21 1.26
C HIS A 31 -9.72 -7.53 0.51
N ALA A 32 -8.74 -7.66 -0.39
CA ALA A 32 -8.52 -8.86 -1.17
C ALA A 32 -8.22 -10.08 -0.26
N ILE A 33 -7.45 -9.92 0.81
CA ILE A 33 -7.19 -11.02 1.76
C ILE A 33 -8.48 -11.45 2.46
N THR A 34 -9.34 -10.52 2.83
CA THR A 34 -10.63 -10.82 3.45
C THR A 34 -11.57 -11.52 2.48
N GLU A 35 -11.69 -11.04 1.24
CA GLU A 35 -12.52 -11.67 0.19
C GLU A 35 -12.03 -13.06 -0.20
N HIS A 36 -10.71 -13.26 -0.21
CA HIS A 36 -10.09 -14.54 -0.57
C HIS A 36 -9.65 -15.36 0.65
N ALA A 37 -10.19 -15.12 1.85
CA ALA A 37 -9.69 -15.71 3.10
C ALA A 37 -9.65 -17.25 3.09
N GLU A 38 -10.57 -17.89 2.38
CA GLU A 38 -10.69 -19.35 2.20
C GLU A 38 -9.62 -19.93 1.24
N ALA A 39 -8.99 -19.09 0.42
CA ALA A 39 -7.99 -19.54 -0.54
C ALA A 39 -6.71 -19.96 0.18
N LYS A 40 -6.13 -21.12 -0.20
CA LYS A 40 -4.81 -21.57 0.30
C LYS A 40 -3.70 -20.50 0.15
N ARG A 41 -3.85 -19.59 -0.81
CA ARG A 41 -2.91 -18.50 -1.09
C ARG A 41 -3.07 -17.30 -0.12
N ALA A 42 -4.18 -17.19 0.59
CA ALA A 42 -4.47 -16.10 1.54
C ALA A 42 -3.48 -16.05 2.71
N ALA A 43 -3.06 -17.20 3.24
CA ALA A 43 -2.05 -17.24 4.29
C ALA A 43 -0.71 -16.62 3.85
N LYS A 44 -0.27 -16.91 2.61
CA LYS A 44 0.95 -16.36 2.04
C LYS A 44 0.81 -14.87 1.72
N ALA A 45 -0.33 -14.45 1.19
CA ALA A 45 -0.65 -13.04 0.96
C ALA A 45 -0.65 -12.25 2.28
N LYS A 46 -1.26 -12.78 3.34
CA LYS A 46 -1.27 -12.15 4.68
C LYS A 46 0.12 -12.00 5.29
N ALA A 47 1.00 -12.98 5.10
CA ALA A 47 2.39 -12.86 5.53
C ALA A 47 3.12 -11.71 4.80
N LEU A 48 2.94 -11.62 3.46
CA LEU A 48 3.49 -10.54 2.65
C LEU A 48 2.90 -9.17 2.99
N GLN A 49 1.59 -9.08 3.24
CA GLN A 49 0.92 -7.86 3.68
C GLN A 49 1.54 -7.31 4.97
N ARG A 50 1.75 -8.18 5.98
CA ARG A 50 2.39 -7.78 7.25
C ARG A 50 3.82 -7.30 7.05
N GLN A 51 4.57 -7.96 6.18
CA GLN A 51 5.93 -7.56 5.84
C GLN A 51 5.94 -6.22 5.08
N ALA A 52 5.02 -6.04 4.15
CA ALA A 52 4.84 -4.81 3.38
C ALA A 52 4.51 -3.62 4.29
N ALA A 53 3.61 -3.81 5.26
CA ALA A 53 3.28 -2.80 6.26
C ALA A 53 4.50 -2.33 7.05
N ARG A 54 5.37 -3.26 7.47
CA ARG A 54 6.63 -2.92 8.17
C ARG A 54 7.58 -2.10 7.30
N PHE A 55 7.71 -2.46 6.02
CA PHE A 55 8.55 -1.71 5.08
C PHE A 55 8.01 -0.32 4.76
N CYS A 56 6.68 -0.19 4.62
CA CYS A 56 6.01 1.09 4.41
C CYS A 56 6.08 2.01 5.63
N ALA A 57 6.02 1.46 6.85
CA ALA A 57 6.24 2.20 8.09
C ALA A 57 7.71 2.55 8.36
N SER A 58 8.64 1.98 7.58
CA SER A 58 10.07 2.25 7.64
C SER A 58 10.50 3.12 6.45
N ASN A 59 11.79 3.47 6.38
CA ASN A 59 12.39 4.13 5.20
C ASN A 59 12.54 3.21 3.97
N LYS A 60 11.72 2.15 3.84
CA LYS A 60 11.80 1.12 2.80
C LYS A 60 10.51 1.01 1.98
N GLN A 61 9.82 2.13 1.73
CA GLN A 61 8.52 2.18 1.06
C GLN A 61 8.52 1.44 -0.28
N ALA A 62 9.58 1.58 -1.10
CA ALA A 62 9.69 0.87 -2.38
C ALA A 62 9.66 -0.66 -2.23
N GLN A 63 10.21 -1.21 -1.15
CA GLN A 63 10.11 -2.65 -0.83
C GLN A 63 8.71 -3.00 -0.34
N GLY A 64 8.09 -2.13 0.45
CA GLY A 64 6.71 -2.28 0.92
C GLY A 64 5.70 -2.34 -0.23
N ILE A 65 5.77 -1.39 -1.15
CA ILE A 65 4.94 -1.34 -2.37
C ILE A 65 5.07 -2.64 -3.17
N ARG A 66 6.30 -3.10 -3.42
CA ARG A 66 6.54 -4.37 -4.14
C ARG A 66 5.97 -5.57 -3.40
N ALA A 67 6.11 -5.63 -2.08
CA ALA A 67 5.58 -6.71 -1.26
C ALA A 67 4.04 -6.72 -1.25
N TYR A 68 3.39 -5.56 -1.19
CA TYR A 68 1.94 -5.46 -1.34
C TYR A 68 1.49 -5.90 -2.73
N ALA A 69 2.16 -5.45 -3.79
CA ALA A 69 1.86 -5.86 -5.15
C ALA A 69 2.00 -7.38 -5.34
N GLN A 70 3.01 -8.01 -4.72
CA GLN A 70 3.17 -9.46 -4.74
C GLN A 70 2.06 -10.18 -3.96
N SER A 71 1.65 -9.65 -2.80
CA SER A 71 0.53 -10.17 -2.03
C SER A 71 -0.75 -10.19 -2.86
N LEU A 72 -1.05 -9.09 -3.55
CA LEU A 72 -2.23 -8.96 -4.40
C LEU A 72 -2.19 -9.91 -5.61
N LYS A 73 -1.03 -10.03 -6.29
CA LYS A 73 -0.84 -10.98 -7.39
C LYS A 73 -1.09 -12.43 -6.97
N LEU A 74 -0.72 -12.83 -5.75
CA LEU A 74 -0.99 -14.19 -5.24
C LEU A 74 -2.49 -14.47 -5.08
N LEU A 75 -3.29 -13.42 -4.88
CA LEU A 75 -4.74 -13.50 -4.79
C LEU A 75 -5.42 -13.33 -6.15
N GLY A 76 -4.67 -13.07 -7.22
CA GLY A 76 -5.22 -12.78 -8.55
C GLY A 76 -5.73 -11.35 -8.71
N VAL A 77 -5.42 -10.47 -7.75
CA VAL A 77 -5.83 -9.06 -7.80
C VAL A 77 -4.72 -8.22 -8.41
N GLN A 78 -5.08 -7.35 -9.36
CA GLN A 78 -4.17 -6.39 -9.95
C GLN A 78 -3.89 -5.25 -8.95
N PRO A 79 -2.64 -5.00 -8.55
CA PRO A 79 -2.31 -3.92 -7.63
C PRO A 79 -2.51 -2.56 -8.26
N VAL A 80 -3.00 -1.60 -7.47
CA VAL A 80 -3.00 -0.19 -7.85
C VAL A 80 -1.55 0.30 -7.92
N THR A 81 -1.11 0.77 -9.09
CA THR A 81 0.26 1.25 -9.30
C THR A 81 0.38 2.73 -9.61
N ASP A 82 -0.74 3.40 -9.94
CA ASP A 82 -0.82 4.78 -10.46
C ASP A 82 0.28 5.11 -11.48
#